data_AF-A0A7W5MPV1-F1
#
_entry.id   AF-A0A7W5MPV1-F1
#
_cell.length_a   1.000
_cell.length_b   1.000
_cell.length_c   1.000
_cell.angle_alpha   90.00
_cell.angle_beta   90.00
_cell.angle_gamma   90.00
#
_symmetry.space_group_name_H-M   'P 1'
#
loop_
_entity.id
_entity.type
_entity.pdbx_description
1 polymer ?
#
loop_
_entity_poly.entity_id
_entity_poly.type
_entity_poly.pdbx_seq_one_letter_code
_entity_poly.pdbx_strand_id
1 'polypeptide(L)' 'MRDSETFTANAVRCREEADAATLDNVRDRCLRAEAAWAAMASRSRRSERARDERVAAVA' A
#
# COMPACT_ATOMS: atom_id res chain seq x y z
N MET A 1 7.05 0.56 12.64
CA MET A 1 6.25 0.22 11.46
C MET A 1 6.39 1.38 10.48
N ARG A 2 6.90 1.11 9.26
CA ARG A 2 7.07 2.12 8.22
C ARG A 2 5.72 2.41 7.57
N ASP A 3 5.51 3.62 7.06
CA ASP A 3 4.26 3.99 6.37
C ASP A 3 3.98 3.05 5.19
N SER A 4 5.04 2.62 4.48
CA SER A 4 4.94 1.63 3.42
C SER A 4 4.34 0.29 3.84
N GLU A 5 4.59 -0.16 5.08
CA GLU A 5 4.06 -1.40 5.64
C GLU A 5 2.57 -1.26 5.92
N THR A 6 2.17 -0.15 6.55
CA THR A 6 0.75 0.18 6.80
C THR A 6 -0.06 0.24 5.52
N PHE A 7 0.45 0.92 4.49
CA PHE A 7 -0.22 1.01 3.20
C PHE A 7 -0.29 -0.34 2.49
N THR A 8 0.75 -1.17 2.62
CA THR A 8 0.73 -2.54 2.07
C THR A 8 -0.32 -3.40 2.76
N ALA A 9 -0.41 -3.35 4.10
CA ALA A 9 -1.42 -4.07 4.86
C ALA A 9 -2.85 -3.65 4.48
N ASN A 10 -3.10 -2.35 4.30
CA ASN A 10 -4.40 -1.87 3.82
C ASN A 10 -4.72 -2.34 2.40
N ALA A 11 -3.73 -2.41 1.50
CA ALA A 11 -3.94 -2.94 0.15
C ALA A 11 -4.36 -4.41 0.19
N VAL A 12 -3.66 -5.24 1.00
CA VAL A 12 -4.00 -6.65 1.22
C VAL A 12 -5.42 -6.80 1.77
N ARG A 13 -5.78 -6.03 2.81
CA ARG A 13 -7.14 -6.07 3.37
C ARG A 13 -8.20 -5.72 2.32
N CYS A 14 -7.98 -4.68 1.52
CA CYS A 14 -8.91 -4.32 0.45
C CYS A 14 -9.02 -5.42 -0.62
N ARG A 15 -7.94 -6.16 -0.89
CA ARG A 15 -8.00 -7.31 -1.79
C ARG A 15 -8.82 -8.46 -1.19
N GLU A 16 -8.59 -8.80 0.07
CA GLU A 16 -9.39 -9.81 0.78
C GLU A 16 -10.89 -9.45 0.80
N GLU A 17 -11.20 -8.18 1.04
CA GLU A 17 -12.58 -7.66 0.98
C GLU A 17 -13.17 -7.77 -0.44
N ALA A 18 -12.37 -7.50 -1.48
CA ALA A 18 -12.82 -7.64 -2.87
C ALA A 18 -13.09 -9.11 -3.23
N ASP A 19 -12.27 -10.03 -2.75
CA ASP A 19 -12.41 -11.46 -2.99
C ASP A 19 -13.63 -12.04 -2.24
N ALA A 20 -13.98 -11.48 -1.07
CA ALA A 20 -15.16 -11.85 -0.30
C ALA A 20 -16.46 -11.18 -0.77
N ALA A 21 -16.39 -10.15 -1.62
CA ALA A 21 -17.55 -9.38 -2.04
C ALA A 21 -18.49 -10.21 -2.95
N THR A 22 -19.79 -10.20 -2.62
CA THR A 22 -20.83 -10.88 -3.42
C THR A 22 -21.51 -9.96 -4.44
N LEU A 23 -21.23 -8.65 -4.38
CA LEU A 23 -21.75 -7.65 -5.30
C LEU A 23 -20.59 -7.01 -6.08
N ASP A 24 -20.75 -6.92 -7.40
CA ASP A 24 -19.71 -6.38 -8.29
C ASP A 24 -19.32 -4.93 -7.93
N ASN A 25 -20.30 -4.10 -7.57
CA ASN A 25 -20.03 -2.71 -7.20
C ASN A 25 -19.20 -2.58 -5.91
N VAL A 26 -19.33 -3.53 -4.98
CA VAL A 26 -18.51 -3.59 -3.76
C VAL A 26 -17.11 -4.07 -4.12
N ARG A 27 -17.01 -5.14 -4.91
CA ARG A 27 -15.72 -5.65 -5.42
C ARG A 27 -14.91 -4.56 -6.12
N ASP A 28 -15.54 -3.84 -7.05
CA ASP A 28 -14.89 -2.75 -7.81
C ASP A 28 -14.45 -1.58 -6.92
N ARG A 29 -15.20 -1.27 -5.87
CA ARG A 29 -14.80 -0.28 -4.88
C ARG A 29 -13.58 -0.75 -4.09
N CYS A 30 -13.57 -2.00 -3.64
CA CYS A 30 -12.45 -2.59 -2.90
C CYS A 30 -11.18 -2.66 -3.75
N LEU A 31 -11.27 -3.08 -5.02
CA LEU A 31 -10.13 -3.10 -5.96
C LEU A 31 -9.57 -1.69 -6.24
N ARG A 32 -10.43 -0.67 -6.35
CA ARG A 32 -9.97 0.73 -6.47
C ARG A 32 -9.24 1.20 -5.21
N ALA A 33 -9.72 0.80 -4.03
CA ALA A 33 -9.05 1.10 -2.76
C ALA A 33 -7.69 0.38 -2.65
N GLU A 34 -7.62 -0.91 -3.00
CA GLU A 34 -6.37 -1.68 -3.10
C GLU A 34 -5.35 -0.93 -3.96
N ALA A 35 -5.75 -0.52 -5.17
CA ALA A 35 -4.87 0.20 -6.09
C ALA A 35 -4.35 1.52 -5.51
N ALA A 36 -5.20 2.27 -4.82
CA ALA A 36 -4.80 3.52 -4.15
C ALA A 36 -3.80 3.27 -3.01
N TRP A 37 -4.04 2.26 -2.17
CA TRP A 37 -3.12 1.87 -1.10
C TRP A 37 -1.79 1.36 -1.63
N ALA A 38 -1.81 0.52 -2.68
CA ALA A 38 -0.60 0.01 -3.33
C ALA A 38 0.25 1.15 -3.93
N ALA A 39 -0.39 2.15 -4.54
CA ALA A 39 0.29 3.34 -5.06
C ALA A 39 0.96 4.16 -3.93
N MET A 40 0.28 4.33 -2.79
CA MET A 40 0.85 5.01 -1.62
C MET A 40 2.02 4.21 -1.01
N ALA A 41 1.88 2.89 -0.90
CA ALA A 41 2.95 2.02 -0.42
C ALA A 41 4.21 2.15 -1.29
N SER A 42 4.04 2.14 -2.62
CA SER A 42 5.15 2.33 -3.57
C SER A 42 5.83 3.71 -3.42
N ARG A 43 5.05 4.78 -3.29
CA ARG A 43 5.59 6.13 -3.02
C ARG A 43 6.34 6.18 -1.69
N SER A 44 5.79 5.61 -0.63
CA SER A 44 6.42 5.60 0.69
C SER A 44 7.73 4.82 0.69
N ARG A 45 7.75 3.62 0.10
CA ARG A 45 8.98 2.80 -0.03
C ARG A 45 10.11 3.55 -0.72
N ARG A 46 9.81 4.31 -1.78
CA ARG A 46 10.84 5.11 -2.48
C ARG A 46 11.40 6.21 -1.58
N SER A 47 10.53 6.94 -0.88
CA SER A 47 10.96 8.01 0.04
C SER A 47 11.75 7.48 1.22
N GLU A 48 11.33 6.36 1.79
CA GLU A 48 12.00 5.62 2.85
C GLU A 48 13.39 5.15 2.41
N ARG A 49 13.49 4.46 1.26
CA ARG A 49 14.77 4.03 0.70
C ARG A 49 15.73 5.20 0.48
N ALA A 50 15.25 6.30 -0.09
CA ALA A 50 16.08 7.48 -0.30
C ALA A 50 16.56 8.09 1.02
N ARG A 51 15.78 7.99 2.11
CA ARG A 51 16.24 8.41 3.46
C ARG A 51 17.33 7.47 3.97
N ASP A 52 17.13 6.16 3.87
CA ASP A 52 18.10 5.17 4.32
C ASP A 52 19.45 5.33 3.59
N GLU A 53 19.41 5.54 2.27
CA GLU A 53 20.61 5.81 1.45
C GLU A 53 21.35 7.08 1.89
N ARG A 54 20.62 8.17 2.21
CA ARG A 54 21.25 9.41 2.71
C ARG A 54 21.88 9.22 4.09
N VAL A 55 21.22 8.48 4.99
CA VAL A 55 21.76 8.19 6.32
C VAL A 55 23.03 7.35 6.20
N ALA A 56 23.01 6.31 5.35
CA ALA A 56 24.16 5.46 5.11
C ALA A 56 25.36 6.20 4.48
N ALA A 57 25.12 7.25 3.69
CA ALA A 57 26.18 8.03 3.06
C ALA A 57 26.89 9.01 4.03
N VAL A 58 26.27 9.30 5.18
CA VAL A 58 26.78 10.28 6.18
C VAL A 58 27.28 9.58 7.46
N ALA A 59 27.01 8.28 7.60
CA ALA A 59 27.50 7.43 8.69
C ALA A 59 28.89 6.86 8.37
#